data_AF-A0A519YZU6-F1
#
_entry.id   AF-A0A519YZU6-F1
#
_cell.length_a   1.000
_cell.length_b   1.000
_cell.length_c   1.000
_cell.angle_alpha   90.00
_cell.angle_beta   90.00
_cell.angle_gamma   90.00
#
_symmetry.space_group_name_H-M   'P 1'
#
loop_
_entity.id
_entity.type
_entity.pdbx_description
1 polymer ?
#
loop_
_entity_poly.entity_id
_entity_poly.type
_entity_poly.pdbx_seq_one_letter_code
_entity_poly.pdbx_strand_id
1 'polypeptide(L)' 'METLSFSLLAPILAGAISATLLISKVVKDLSKETITVTRADTGRSIVLERPTVEQSRASRSAQARKLLDLLEA' A
#
# COMPACT_ATOMS: atom_id res chain seq x y z
N MET A 1 9.80 -48.89 10.64
CA MET A 1 10.84 -47.88 10.32
C MET A 1 10.22 -46.96 9.27
N GLU A 2 9.43 -45.97 9.72
CA GLU A 2 8.69 -45.04 8.85
C GLU A 2 8.99 -43.63 9.34
N THR A 3 10.04 -43.03 8.79
CA THR A 3 10.46 -41.65 9.10
C THR A 3 10.73 -40.91 7.79
N LEU A 4 9.77 -40.89 6.87
CA LEU A 4 9.89 -40.18 5.60
C LEU A 4 8.55 -39.57 5.20
N SER A 5 8.02 -38.61 5.99
CA SER A 5 6.81 -37.87 5.56
C SER A 5 6.68 -36.45 6.11
N PHE A 6 7.24 -36.14 7.29
CA PHE A 6 7.03 -34.83 7.92
C PHE A 6 7.97 -33.71 7.42
N SER A 7 9.09 -34.04 6.77
CA SER A 7 10.11 -33.05 6.43
C SER A 7 9.83 -32.24 5.15
N LEU A 8 8.92 -32.71 4.29
CA LEU A 8 8.52 -32.04 3.04
C LEU A 8 7.33 -31.09 3.21
N LEU A 9 6.56 -31.22 4.29
CA LEU A 9 5.40 -30.34 4.59
C LEU A 9 5.83 -28.97 5.14
N ALA A 10 6.92 -28.92 5.90
CA ALA A 10 7.44 -27.67 6.48
C ALA A 10 7.78 -26.57 5.46
N PRO A 11 8.49 -26.84 4.34
CA PRO A 11 8.78 -25.80 3.34
C PRO A 11 7.54 -25.38 2.54
N ILE A 12 6.58 -26.27 2.32
CA ILE A 12 5.32 -25.94 1.62
C ILE A 12 4.47 -25.01 2.49
N LEU A 13 4.38 -25.28 3.80
CA LEU A 13 3.68 -24.41 4.75
C LEU A 13 4.36 -23.04 4.85
N ALA A 14 5.69 -23.00 4.95
CA ALA A 14 6.46 -21.75 5.03
C ALA A 14 6.33 -20.88 3.76
N GLY A 15 6.33 -21.52 2.58
CA GLY A 15 6.09 -20.85 1.30
C GLY A 15 4.67 -20.28 1.19
N ALA A 16 3.66 -21.04 1.63
CA ALA A 16 2.26 -20.58 1.63
C ALA A 16 2.04 -19.41 2.61
N ILE A 17 2.63 -19.43 3.80
CA ILE A 17 2.56 -18.32 4.76
C ILE A 17 3.20 -17.07 4.17
N SER A 18 4.35 -17.20 3.50
CA SER A 18 5.05 -16.07 2.88
C SER A 18 4.23 -15.44 1.75
N ALA A 19 3.62 -16.25 0.88
CA ALA A 19 2.74 -15.75 -0.17
C ALA A 19 1.49 -15.05 0.41
N THR A 20 0.89 -15.61 1.46
CA THR A 20 -0.30 -15.03 2.11
C THR A 20 0.02 -13.68 2.77
N LEU A 21 1.19 -13.56 3.39
CA LEU A 21 1.67 -12.30 3.98
C LEU A 21 1.96 -11.23 2.91
N LEU A 22 2.54 -11.63 1.78
CA LEU A 22 2.78 -10.73 0.65
C LEU A 22 1.47 -10.23 0.05
N ILE A 23 0.52 -11.14 -0.23
CA ILE A 23 -0.81 -10.79 -0.73
C ILE A 23 -1.53 -9.88 0.28
N SER A 24 -1.48 -10.20 1.58
CA SER A 24 -2.08 -9.38 2.63
C SER A 24 -1.47 -7.97 2.66
N LYS A 25 -0.14 -7.84 2.55
CA LYS A 25 0.52 -6.53 2.48
C LYS A 25 0.09 -5.74 1.25
N VAL A 26 0.11 -6.38 0.09
CA VAL A 26 -0.24 -5.76 -1.20
C VAL A 26 -1.70 -5.33 -1.21
N VAL A 27 -2.62 -6.20 -0.78
CA VAL A 27 -4.04 -5.86 -0.63
C VAL A 27 -4.24 -4.74 0.38
N LYS A 28 -3.55 -4.78 1.53
CA LYS A 28 -3.64 -3.72 2.54
C LYS A 28 -3.13 -2.38 2.02
N ASP A 29 -2.07 -2.36 1.22
CA ASP A 29 -1.59 -1.14 0.55
C ASP A 29 -2.54 -0.66 -0.55
N LEU A 30 -3.14 -1.58 -1.32
CA LEU A 30 -4.16 -1.28 -2.32
C LEU A 30 -5.52 -0.88 -1.71
N SER A 31 -5.80 -1.25 -0.47
CA SER A 31 -7.01 -0.86 0.28
C SER A 31 -6.84 0.43 1.06
N LYS A 32 -5.65 1.06 1.04
CA LYS A 32 -5.50 2.38 1.66
C LYS A 32 -6.39 3.39 0.94
N GLU A 33 -7.30 3.98 1.70
CA GLU A 33 -8.16 5.09 1.26
C GLU A 33 -7.37 6.39 1.05
N THR A 34 -6.07 6.38 1.31
CA THR A 34 -5.18 7.54 1.19
C THR A 34 -3.90 7.20 0.45
N ILE A 35 -3.39 8.17 -0.30
CA ILE A 35 -2.14 8.11 -1.07
C ILE A 35 -1.15 9.08 -0.41
N THR A 36 0.02 8.57 -0.02
CA THR A 36 1.12 9.44 0.43
C THR A 36 1.94 9.87 -0.77
N VAL A 37 2.06 11.18 -0.97
CA VAL A 37 2.92 11.77 -2.00
C VAL A 37 4.12 12.38 -1.31
N THR A 38 5.32 11.93 -1.68
CA THR A 38 6.58 12.40 -1.11
C THR A 38 7.37 13.10 -2.20
N ARG A 39 7.81 14.32 -1.90
CA ARG A 39 8.75 15.06 -2.73
C ARG A 39 10.12 14.39 -2.70
N ALA A 40 10.69 14.13 -3.86
CA ALA A 40 11.96 13.42 -3.97
C ALA A 40 13.18 14.26 -3.54
N ASP A 41 13.09 15.58 -3.69
CA ASP A 41 14.12 16.57 -3.41
C ASP A 41 14.18 16.97 -1.92
N THR A 42 13.04 17.29 -1.31
CA THR A 42 12.98 17.75 0.09
C THR A 42 12.61 16.65 1.09
N GLY A 43 12.14 15.49 0.60
CA GLY A 43 11.61 14.43 1.46
C GLY A 43 10.29 14.78 2.15
N ARG A 44 9.67 15.94 1.84
CA ARG A 44 8.37 16.31 2.40
C ARG A 44 7.28 15.38 1.88
N SER A 45 6.38 14.95 2.77
CA SER A 45 5.26 14.09 2.40
C SER A 45 3.92 14.75 2.74
N ILE A 46 2.95 14.58 1.86
CA ILE A 46 1.53 14.88 2.13
C ILE A 46 0.69 13.62 1.98
N VAL A 47 -0.45 13.61 2.66
CA VAL A 47 -1.46 12.56 2.52
C VAL A 47 -2.63 13.11 1.71
N LEU A 48 -2.94 12.44 0.60
CA LEU A 48 -4.10 12.69 -0.25
C LEU A 48 -5.13 11.59 -0.02
N GLU A 49 -6.41 11.89 -0.24
CA GLU A 49 -7.43 10.84 -0.30
C GLU A 49 -7.30 10.13 -1.65
N ARG A 50 -7.64 8.84 -1.69
CA ARG A 50 -7.71 8.10 -2.94
C ARG A 50 -8.75 8.78 -3.84
N PRO A 51 -8.41 9.10 -5.10
CA PRO A 51 -9.41 9.58 -6.05
C PRO A 51 -10.45 8.49 -6.30
N THR A 52 -11.71 8.78 -5.98
CA THR A 52 -12.86 7.93 -6.27
C THR A 52 -13.64 8.52 -7.43
N VAL A 53 -14.44 7.71 -8.14
CA VAL A 53 -15.25 8.18 -9.28
C VAL A 53 -16.31 9.20 -8.83
N GLU A 54 -16.77 9.08 -7.58
CA GLU A 54 -17.77 9.95 -6.93
C GLU A 54 -17.17 11.21 -6.26
N GLN A 55 -15.90 11.55 -6.52
CA GLN A 55 -15.27 12.67 -5.84
C GLN A 55 -15.85 14.03 -6.26
N SER A 56 -16.40 14.75 -5.27
CA SER A 56 -16.92 16.11 -5.48
C SER A 56 -15.84 17.05 -6.02
N ARG A 57 -16.26 18.05 -6.82
CA ARG A 57 -15.34 19.07 -7.35
C ARG A 57 -14.57 19.79 -6.23
N ALA A 58 -15.22 20.04 -5.10
CA ALA A 58 -14.60 20.68 -3.93
C ALA A 58 -13.47 19.81 -3.34
N SER A 59 -13.69 18.50 -3.17
CA SER A 59 -12.66 17.58 -2.68
C SER A 59 -11.45 17.51 -3.62
N ARG A 60 -11.70 17.44 -4.94
CA ARG A 60 -10.63 17.47 -5.96
C ARG A 60 -9.79 18.76 -5.88
N SER A 61 -10.44 19.92 -5.79
CA SER A 61 -9.74 21.21 -5.67
C SER A 61 -8.94 21.34 -4.37
N ALA A 62 -9.46 20.83 -3.25
CA ALA A 62 -8.76 20.83 -1.98
C ALA A 62 -7.48 19.96 -2.03
N GLN A 63 -7.56 18.79 -2.67
CA GLN A 63 -6.41 17.90 -2.86
C GLN A 63 -5.38 18.48 -3.83
N ALA A 64 -5.82 19.11 -4.92
CA ALA A 64 -4.92 19.82 -5.83
C ALA A 64 -4.16 20.95 -5.13
N ARG A 65 -4.80 21.67 -4.20
CA ARG A 65 -4.13 22.69 -3.37
C ARG A 65 -3.07 22.10 -2.44
N LYS A 66 -3.32 20.94 -1.83
CA LYS A 66 -2.30 20.25 -1.01
C LYS A 66 -1.08 19.84 -1.84
N LEU A 67 -1.30 19.40 -3.08
CA LEU A 67 -0.22 19.11 -4.03
C LEU A 67 0.56 20.36 -4.43
N LEU A 68 -0.15 21.46 -4.68
CA LEU A 68 0.50 22.74 -5.00
C LEU A 68 1.32 23.27 -3.82
N ASP A 69 0.79 23.18 -2.60
CA ASP A 69 1.52 23.54 -1.37
C ASP A 69 2.78 22.67 -1.19
N LEU A 70 2.68 21.36 -1.50
CA LEU A 70 3.86 20.50 -1.52
C LEU A 70 4.86 20.92 -2.60
N LEU A 71 4.45 21.51 -3.73
CA LEU A 71 5.32 21.96 -4.84
C LEU A 71 5.87 23.39 -4.69
N GLU A 72 5.27 24.23 -3.87
CA GLU A 72 5.79 25.59 -3.60
C GLU A 72 6.76 25.64 -2.42
N ALA A 73 6.70 24.65 -1.53
CA ALA A 73 7.43 24.66 -0.26
C ALA A 73 8.76 23.89 -0.27
#